data_AF-A0A0D3DQQ8-F1
#
_entry.id   AF-A0A0D3DQQ8-F1
#
_cell.length_a   1.000
_cell.length_b   1.000
_cell.length_c   1.000
_cell.angle_alpha   90.00
_cell.angle_beta   90.00
_cell.angle_gamma   90.00
#
_symmetry.space_group_name_H-M   'P 1'
#
loop_
_entity.id
_entity.type
_entity.pdbx_description
1 polymer ?
#
loop_
_entity_poly.entity_id
_entity_poly.type
_entity_poly.pdbx_seq_one_letter_code
_entity_poly.pdbx_strand_id
1 'polypeptide(L)' 'MVRAKDAREKEQLTAFVMGLDKDLSYVTRHIMLMNPSPSLDRAYGLVARAELDKKKSRR' A
#
# COMPACT_ATOMS: atom_id res chain seq x y z
N MET A 1 -15.30 -10.20 -17.85
CA MET A 1 -15.47 -9.06 -16.91
C MET A 1 -14.58 -9.12 -15.67
N VAL A 2 -14.28 -10.30 -15.10
CA VAL A 2 -13.45 -10.44 -13.87
C VAL A 2 -12.02 -9.88 -14.05
N ARG A 3 -11.31 -10.29 -15.12
CA ARG A 3 -9.93 -9.83 -15.38
C ARG A 3 -9.74 -8.31 -15.51
N ALA A 4 -10.76 -7.59 -16.01
CA ALA A 4 -10.69 -6.14 -16.16
C ALA A 4 -10.79 -5.42 -14.80
N LYS A 5 -11.58 -5.98 -13.87
CA LYS A 5 -11.67 -5.47 -12.49
C LYS A 5 -10.36 -5.72 -11.76
N ASP A 6 -9.80 -6.91 -11.86
CA ASP A 6 -8.52 -7.26 -11.23
C ASP A 6 -7.37 -6.38 -11.75
N ALA A 7 -7.32 -6.12 -13.06
CA ALA A 7 -6.33 -5.24 -13.67
C ALA A 7 -6.46 -3.81 -13.13
N ARG A 8 -7.69 -3.29 -13.03
CA ARG A 8 -7.97 -1.95 -12.50
C ARG A 8 -7.59 -1.83 -11.03
N GLU A 9 -7.86 -2.85 -10.22
CA GLU A 9 -7.47 -2.84 -8.81
C GLU A 9 -5.95 -2.87 -8.63
N LYS A 10 -5.23 -3.65 -9.46
CA LYS A 10 -3.76 -3.64 -9.48
C LYS A 10 -3.16 -2.31 -9.93
N GLU A 11 -3.78 -1.67 -10.91
CA GLU A 11 -3.39 -0.33 -11.38
C GLU A 11 -3.57 0.70 -10.25
N GLN A 12 -4.74 0.69 -9.60
CA GLN A 12 -5.03 1.57 -8.45
C GLN A 12 -4.07 1.35 -7.28
N LEU A 13 -3.78 0.08 -6.94
CA LEU A 13 -2.81 -0.26 -5.90
C LEU A 13 -1.41 0.25 -6.24
N THR A 14 -0.98 0.08 -7.49
CA THR A 14 0.34 0.53 -7.94
C THR A 14 0.45 2.05 -7.88
N ALA A 15 -0.56 2.77 -8.39
CA ALA A 15 -0.61 4.22 -8.34
C ALA A 15 -0.60 4.74 -6.88
N PHE A 16 -1.37 4.09 -6.00
CA PHE A 16 -1.39 4.42 -4.57
C PHE A 16 0.00 4.29 -3.94
N VAL A 17 0.65 3.12 -4.11
CA VAL A 17 1.93 2.81 -3.48
C VAL A 17 3.08 3.69 -4.00
N MET A 18 3.04 4.06 -5.29
CA MET A 18 4.02 4.96 -5.91
C MET A 18 3.88 6.42 -5.45
N GLY A 19 2.69 6.82 -4.97
CA GLY A 19 2.43 8.17 -4.45
C GLY A 19 2.77 8.37 -2.97
N LEU A 20 3.22 7.34 -2.26
CA LEU A 20 3.52 7.41 -0.83
C LEU A 20 4.83 8.18 -0.54
N ASP A 21 4.89 8.77 0.65
CA ASP A 21 6.10 9.43 1.16
C ASP A 21 7.29 8.45 1.20
N LYS A 22 8.51 8.93 0.90
CA LYS A 22 9.74 8.13 0.94
C LYS A 22 9.99 7.51 2.31
N ASP A 23 9.55 8.16 3.39
CA ASP A 23 9.63 7.62 4.75
C ASP A 23 8.78 6.35 4.94
N LEU A 24 7.84 6.09 4.03
CA LEU A 24 6.99 4.90 4.00
C LEU A 24 7.46 3.87 2.95
N SER A 25 8.64 4.07 2.36
CA SER A 25 9.21 3.17 1.34
C SER A 25 9.33 1.71 1.79
N TYR A 26 9.47 1.46 3.10
CA TYR A 26 9.47 0.10 3.65
C TYR A 26 8.08 -0.56 3.53
N VAL A 27 7.00 0.19 3.73
CA VAL A 27 5.61 -0.28 3.59
C VAL A 27 5.31 -0.52 2.12
N THR A 28 5.72 0.40 1.25
CA THR A 28 5.66 0.26 -0.20
C THR A 28 6.31 -1.06 -0.64
N ARG A 29 7.55 -1.31 -0.22
CA ARG A 29 8.26 -2.56 -0.53
C ARG A 29 7.50 -3.78 0.02
N HIS A 30 6.99 -3.70 1.25
CA HIS A 30 6.24 -4.79 1.85
C HIS A 30 4.99 -5.14 1.03
N ILE A 31 4.19 -4.13 0.64
CA ILE A 31 2.99 -4.30 -0.18
C ILE A 31 3.32 -4.93 -1.54
N MET A 32 4.38 -4.46 -2.22
CA MET A 32 4.77 -4.99 -3.53
C MET A 32 5.28 -6.44 -3.50
N LEU A 33 5.84 -6.88 -2.36
CA LEU A 33 6.34 -8.25 -2.18
C LEU A 33 5.26 -9.25 -1.74
N MET A 34 4.06 -8.79 -1.38
CA MET A 34 2.96 -9.68 -1.00
C MET A 34 2.41 -10.44 -2.21
N ASN A 35 2.23 -11.76 -2.04
CA ASN A 35 1.61 -12.63 -3.04
C ASN A 35 0.52 -13.51 -2.40
N PRO A 36 -0.76 -13.39 -2.81
CA PRO A 36 -1.26 -12.44 -3.81
C PRO A 36 -1.16 -10.99 -3.33
N SER A 37 -1.13 -10.05 -4.27
CA SER A 37 -1.16 -8.61 -3.98
C SER A 37 -2.36 -8.28 -3.10
N PRO A 38 -2.21 -7.41 -2.08
CA PRO A 38 -3.32 -7.05 -1.21
C PRO A 38 -4.36 -6.24 -1.99
N SER A 39 -5.61 -6.23 -1.49
CA SER A 39 -6.61 -5.27 -1.96
C SER A 39 -6.17 -3.84 -1.63
N LEU A 40 -6.77 -2.87 -2.33
CA LEU A 40 -6.48 -1.46 -2.09
C LEU A 40 -6.77 -1.03 -0.65
N ASP A 41 -7.90 -1.48 -0.08
CA ASP A 41 -8.30 -1.21 1.30
C ASP A 41 -7.27 -1.73 2.33
N ARG A 42 -6.77 -2.96 2.11
CA ARG A 42 -5.75 -3.54 2.98
C ARG A 42 -4.43 -2.76 2.89
N ALA A 43 -4.07 -2.28 1.70
CA ALA A 43 -2.90 -1.42 1.53
C ALA A 43 -3.04 -0.09 2.28
N TYR A 44 -4.22 0.55 2.25
CA TYR A 44 -4.51 1.74 3.06
C TYR A 44 -4.30 1.47 4.56
N GLY A 45 -4.82 0.35 5.07
CA GLY A 45 -4.66 -0.02 6.48
C GLY A 45 -3.19 -0.22 6.90
N LEU A 46 -2.37 -0.80 6.03
CA LEU A 46 -0.93 -0.98 6.29
C LEU A 46 -0.20 0.36 6.35
N VAL A 47 -0.51 1.27 5.44
CA VAL A 47 0.07 2.62 5.39
C VAL A 47 -0.36 3.45 6.61
N ALA A 48 -1.64 3.46 6.95
CA ALA A 48 -2.15 4.19 8.11
C ALA A 48 -1.48 3.74 9.41
N ARG A 49 -1.24 2.43 9.57
CA ARG A 49 -0.54 1.89 10.74
C ARG A 49 0.92 2.35 10.79
N ALA A 50 1.61 2.33 9.65
CA ALA A 50 2.99 2.82 9.55
C ALA A 50 3.11 4.31 9.88
N GLU A 51 2.17 5.15 9.43
CA GLU A 51 2.13 6.57 9.77
C GLU A 51 1.92 6.81 11.26
N LEU A 52 1.05 6.02 11.91
CA LEU A 52 0.83 6.07 13.36
C LEU A 52 2.08 5.68 14.14
N ASP A 53 2.77 4.62 13.73
CA ASP A 53 3.99 4.15 14.38
C ASP A 53 5.11 5.20 14.25
N LYS A 54 5.24 5.83 13.07
CA LYS A 54 6.15 6.96 12.85
C LYS A 54 5.81 8.14 13.76
N LYS A 55 4.53 8.45 13.96
CA LYS A 55 4.09 9.55 14.85
C LYS A 55 4.38 9.25 16.33
N LYS A 56 4.29 7.99 16.75
CA LYS A 56 4.65 7.56 18.12
C LYS A 56 6.16 7.64 18.37
N SER A 57 6.98 7.25 17.40
CA SER A 57 8.45 7.27 17.54
C SER A 57 9.04 8.70 17.59
N ARG A 58 8.28 9.71 17.12
CA ARG A 58 8.67 11.13 17.19
C ARG A 58 8.27 11.86 18.48
N ARG A 59 7.57 11.19 19.40
CA ARG A 59 7.21 11.71 20.72
C ARG A 59 8.15 11.16 21.79
#